data_AF-X1GH09-F1
#
_entry.id   AF-X1GH09-F1
#
_cell.length_a   1.000
_cell.length_b   1.000
_cell.length_c   1.000
_cell.angle_alpha   90.00
_cell.angle_beta   90.00
_cell.angle_gamma   90.00
#
_symmetry.space_group_name_H-M   'P 1'
#
loop_
_entity.id
_entity.type
_entity.pdbx_description
1 polymer ?
#
loop_
_entity_poly.entity_id
_entity_poly.type
_entity_poly.pdbx_seq_one_letter_code
_entity_poly.pdbx_strand_id
1 'polypeptide(L)'
;MKADNIIWQKGDARTIAADLIKKRSYKPLTPKVNEYFKRFYKIDFNALKPVEGREHTGQINSLKRRDREKEFRVGKIGALFCSPTMELGIDISDLSIVHMRNVPPSPSNYVQRSGRAGRSGQAALVMVYCSNFSAHDRHYFKNPAKMVAGSVSTPRMDLINEELLKSHLHASILTMRSIAGLNNSLGDIINKEDLKNLPVKEEVLDALTLTKPQKIEILVAFKKVMEDTYFRNELHQRNPTWFSDDWIKRAIDNFQM
;
A
#
# COMPACT_ATOMS: atom_id res chain seq x y z
N MET A 1 -16.35 9.51 31.67
CA MET A 1 -16.43 8.57 32.81
C MET A 1 -15.08 7.85 32.88
N LYS A 2 -14.27 8.09 33.92
CA LYS A 2 -13.05 7.28 34.14
C LYS A 2 -13.47 5.87 34.52
N ALA A 3 -12.88 4.84 33.90
CA ALA A 3 -13.23 3.44 34.13
C ALA A 3 -13.05 3.01 35.60
N ASP A 4 -12.21 3.74 36.34
CA ASP A 4 -11.85 3.48 37.74
C ASP A 4 -13.00 3.67 38.75
N ASN A 5 -14.15 4.18 38.32
CA ASN A 5 -15.31 4.42 39.18
C ASN A 5 -16.47 3.43 38.94
N ILE A 6 -16.25 2.33 38.23
CA ILE A 6 -17.28 1.31 37.98
C ILE A 6 -17.08 0.13 38.93
N ILE A 7 -18.00 -0.03 39.89
CA ILE A 7 -18.03 -1.19 40.78
C ILE A 7 -18.81 -2.30 40.08
N TRP A 8 -18.11 -3.34 39.64
CA TRP A 8 -18.75 -4.55 39.11
C TRP A 8 -19.23 -5.44 40.27
N GLN A 9 -20.52 -5.72 40.31
CA GLN A 9 -21.10 -6.66 41.26
C GLN A 9 -21.65 -7.88 40.52
N LYS A 10 -21.50 -9.06 41.13
CA LYS A 10 -22.00 -10.31 40.56
C LYS A 10 -23.53 -10.34 40.65
N GLY A 11 -24.19 -10.40 39.50
CA GLY A 11 -25.64 -10.60 39.44
C GLY A 11 -26.07 -12.04 39.73
N ASP A 12 -27.36 -12.23 39.97
CA ASP A 12 -28.01 -13.53 40.24
C ASP A 12 -28.17 -14.43 38.99
N ALA A 13 -27.82 -13.90 37.81
CA ALA A 13 -27.98 -14.52 36.48
C ALA A 13 -29.43 -14.91 36.13
N ARG A 14 -30.42 -14.32 36.80
CA ARG A 14 -31.86 -14.56 36.63
C ARG A 14 -32.62 -13.27 36.33
N THR A 15 -32.23 -12.16 36.94
CA THR A 15 -32.88 -10.86 36.80
C THR A 15 -31.92 -9.79 36.27
N ILE A 16 -32.45 -8.81 35.54
CA ILE A 16 -31.69 -7.64 35.10
C ILE A 16 -32.21 -6.43 35.88
N ALA A 17 -31.30 -5.60 36.40
CA ALA A 17 -31.67 -4.31 36.99
C ALA A 17 -32.47 -3.46 35.98
N ALA A 18 -33.60 -2.92 36.41
CA ALA A 18 -34.43 -2.10 35.53
C ALA A 18 -33.72 -0.77 35.21
N ASP A 19 -33.55 -0.47 33.92
CA ASP A 19 -33.12 0.86 33.47
C ASP A 19 -34.29 1.84 33.64
N LEU A 20 -34.31 2.53 34.78
CA LEU A 20 -35.34 3.50 35.15
C LEU A 20 -35.37 4.74 34.24
N ILE A 21 -34.29 5.00 33.48
CA ILE A 21 -34.19 6.15 32.58
C ILE A 21 -34.88 5.81 31.25
N LYS A 22 -34.63 4.59 30.71
CA LYS A 22 -35.21 4.16 29.43
C LYS A 22 -36.61 3.54 29.55
N LYS A 23 -36.98 2.99 30.71
CA LYS A 23 -38.30 2.36 30.91
C LYS A 23 -39.15 3.12 31.92
N ARG A 24 -40.02 4.00 31.43
CA ARG A 24 -41.08 4.65 32.22
C ARG A 24 -42.34 3.80 32.21
N SER A 25 -42.32 2.64 32.87
CA SER A 25 -43.54 1.84 33.08
C SER A 25 -43.98 1.94 34.54
N TYR A 26 -45.27 2.16 34.77
CA TYR A 26 -45.85 2.21 36.11
C TYR A 26 -46.00 0.82 36.76
N LYS A 27 -45.92 -0.26 35.95
CA LYS A 27 -45.95 -1.64 36.43
C LYS A 27 -44.53 -2.18 36.55
N PRO A 28 -44.19 -2.87 37.67
CA PRO A 28 -42.88 -3.47 37.83
C PRO A 28 -42.71 -4.61 36.81
N LEU A 29 -41.96 -4.33 35.74
CA LEU A 29 -41.51 -5.33 34.80
C LEU A 29 -40.18 -5.87 35.30
N THR A 30 -40.10 -7.17 35.60
CA THR A 30 -38.85 -7.88 35.86
C THR A 30 -38.33 -8.46 34.55
N PRO A 31 -37.47 -7.75 33.79
CA PRO A 31 -36.90 -8.29 32.57
C PRO A 31 -36.12 -9.58 32.86
N LYS A 32 -36.47 -10.66 32.13
CA LYS A 32 -35.70 -11.90 32.16
C LYS A 32 -34.37 -11.71 31.45
N VAL A 33 -33.34 -12.38 31.96
CA VAL A 33 -32.00 -12.39 31.35
C VAL A 33 -32.05 -13.04 29.97
N ASN A 34 -31.35 -12.47 29.00
CA ASN A 34 -31.15 -13.10 27.70
C ASN A 34 -30.17 -14.28 27.85
N GLU A 35 -30.68 -15.50 27.67
CA GLU A 35 -29.92 -16.74 27.86
C GLU A 35 -28.71 -16.87 26.93
N TYR A 36 -28.75 -16.29 25.71
CA TYR A 36 -27.60 -16.26 24.81
C TYR A 36 -26.43 -15.49 25.43
N PHE A 37 -26.67 -14.24 25.85
CA PHE A 37 -25.63 -13.40 26.43
C PHE A 37 -25.13 -13.94 27.78
N LYS A 38 -26.02 -14.52 28.58
CA LYS A 38 -25.65 -15.20 29.83
C LYS A 38 -24.70 -16.37 29.58
N ARG A 39 -24.96 -17.18 28.56
CA ARG A 39 -24.06 -18.28 28.17
C ARG A 39 -22.76 -17.73 27.62
N PHE A 40 -22.84 -16.74 26.74
CA PHE A 40 -21.69 -16.08 26.10
C PHE A 40 -20.72 -15.48 27.13
N TYR A 41 -21.21 -14.70 28.10
CA TYR A 41 -20.36 -14.08 29.13
C TYR A 41 -19.80 -15.07 30.16
N LYS A 42 -20.31 -16.30 30.21
CA LYS A 42 -19.79 -17.37 31.06
C LYS A 42 -18.74 -18.23 30.34
N ILE A 43 -18.51 -18.00 29.04
CA ILE A 43 -17.41 -18.66 28.32
C ILE A 43 -16.11 -18.11 28.90
N ASP A 44 -15.24 -19.02 29.35
CA ASP A 44 -13.89 -18.64 29.74
C ASP A 44 -13.05 -18.40 28.48
N PHE A 45 -12.90 -17.13 28.12
CA PHE A 45 -12.07 -16.73 26.99
C PHE A 45 -10.57 -16.88 27.27
N ASN A 46 -10.13 -17.09 28.52
CA ASN A 46 -8.73 -17.36 28.83
C ASN A 46 -8.33 -18.80 28.47
N ALA A 47 -9.30 -19.73 28.46
CA ALA A 47 -9.11 -21.09 27.96
C ALA A 47 -9.05 -21.14 26.42
N LEU A 48 -9.48 -20.08 25.74
CA LEU A 48 -9.35 -19.92 24.30
C LEU A 48 -7.99 -19.29 23.98
N LYS A 49 -7.45 -19.58 22.79
CA LYS A 49 -6.18 -18.99 22.33
C LYS A 49 -6.30 -17.45 22.35
N PRO A 50 -5.42 -16.73 23.07
CA PRO A 50 -5.46 -15.27 23.09
C PRO A 50 -5.25 -14.73 21.67
N VAL A 51 -6.18 -13.89 21.22
CA VAL A 51 -6.11 -13.25 19.89
C VAL A 51 -5.33 -11.96 20.04
N GLU A 52 -4.07 -11.99 19.64
CA GLU A 52 -3.25 -10.78 19.54
C GLU A 52 -3.41 -10.15 18.14
N GLY A 53 -3.65 -8.84 18.11
CA GLY A 53 -3.71 -8.04 16.89
C GLY A 53 -2.47 -7.17 16.72
N ARG A 54 -1.85 -7.16 15.53
CA ARG A 54 -0.70 -6.28 15.22
C ARG A 54 -0.84 -5.62 13.86
N GLU A 55 -0.18 -4.48 13.68
CA GLU A 55 -0.23 -3.76 12.41
C GLU A 55 0.85 -4.30 11.42
N HIS A 56 0.62 -4.11 10.12
CA HIS A 56 1.59 -4.37 9.06
C HIS A 56 1.52 -3.24 8.02
N THR A 57 2.41 -2.27 8.16
CA THR A 57 2.43 -1.04 7.35
C THR A 57 3.84 -0.74 6.87
N GLY A 58 3.97 0.10 5.83
CA GLY A 58 5.27 0.50 5.28
C GLY A 58 6.12 1.34 6.25
N GLN A 59 5.52 1.84 7.33
CA GLN A 59 6.21 2.62 8.37
C GLN A 59 6.99 1.75 9.35
N ILE A 60 6.81 0.43 9.30
CA ILE A 60 7.49 -0.51 10.19
C ILE A 60 8.74 -1.03 9.53
N ASN A 61 9.82 -1.05 10.33
CA ASN A 61 11.09 -1.64 9.95
C ASN A 61 10.89 -3.06 9.35
N SER A 62 11.63 -3.37 8.28
CA SER A 62 11.55 -4.64 7.56
C SER A 62 11.75 -5.86 8.46
N LEU A 63 12.68 -5.82 9.41
CA LEU A 63 12.93 -6.92 10.35
C LEU A 63 11.71 -7.21 11.20
N LYS A 64 11.10 -6.15 11.77
CA LYS A 64 9.92 -6.26 12.63
C LYS A 64 8.68 -6.72 11.84
N ARG A 65 8.55 -6.34 10.56
CA ARG A 65 7.50 -6.88 9.67
C ARG A 65 7.66 -8.38 9.47
N ARG A 66 8.88 -8.83 9.14
CA ARG A 66 9.19 -10.25 8.96
C ARG A 66 8.94 -11.06 10.23
N ASP A 67 9.25 -10.52 11.40
CA ASP A 67 8.97 -11.20 12.67
C ASP A 67 7.46 -11.32 12.90
N ARG A 68 6.68 -10.26 12.65
CA ARG A 68 5.21 -10.30 12.71
C ARG A 68 4.60 -11.29 11.72
N GLU A 69 5.13 -11.38 10.50
CA GLU A 69 4.71 -12.38 9.51
C GLU A 69 4.93 -13.81 10.02
N LYS A 70 6.09 -14.08 10.63
CA LYS A 70 6.39 -15.39 11.25
C LYS A 70 5.47 -15.70 12.42
N GLU A 71 5.28 -14.74 13.33
CA GLU A 71 4.39 -14.88 14.49
C GLU A 71 2.94 -15.09 14.07
N PHE A 72 2.50 -14.43 13.00
CA PHE A 72 1.18 -14.63 12.42
C PHE A 72 1.03 -16.00 11.76
N ARG A 73 2.06 -16.48 11.04
CA ARG A 73 2.07 -17.83 10.42
C ARG A 73 1.92 -18.96 11.44
N VAL A 74 2.56 -18.86 12.61
CA VAL A 74 2.39 -19.82 13.72
C VAL A 74 1.14 -19.54 14.58
N GLY A 75 0.38 -18.51 14.21
CA GLY A 75 -0.85 -18.07 14.86
C GLY A 75 -0.66 -17.44 16.24
N LYS A 76 0.57 -17.06 16.63
CA LYS A 76 0.82 -16.27 17.85
C LYS A 76 0.13 -14.90 17.73
N ILE A 77 0.25 -14.27 16.57
CA ILE A 77 -0.61 -13.16 16.18
C ILE A 77 -1.84 -13.76 15.50
N GLY A 78 -3.03 -13.46 16.02
CA GLY A 78 -4.30 -13.95 15.46
C GLY A 78 -4.88 -13.02 14.40
N ALA A 79 -4.48 -11.73 14.39
CA ALA A 79 -4.95 -10.76 13.41
C ALA A 79 -3.84 -9.78 12.99
N LEU A 80 -3.69 -9.57 11.69
CA LEU A 80 -2.84 -8.53 11.12
C LEU A 80 -3.68 -7.43 10.47
N PHE A 81 -3.38 -6.17 10.83
CA PHE A 81 -4.01 -4.98 10.28
C PHE A 81 -3.09 -4.33 9.26
N CYS A 82 -3.43 -4.46 7.98
CA CYS A 82 -2.47 -4.25 6.91
C CYS A 82 -2.83 -3.05 6.03
N SER A 83 -1.81 -2.34 5.57
CA SER A 83 -1.92 -1.46 4.41
C SER A 83 -1.79 -2.27 3.10
N PRO A 84 -1.73 -1.66 1.90
CA PRO A 84 -1.45 -2.37 0.64
C PRO A 84 -0.11 -3.15 0.63
N THR A 85 0.70 -3.06 1.68
CA THR A 85 1.92 -3.85 1.87
C THR A 85 1.70 -5.37 1.81
N MET A 86 0.47 -5.85 2.02
CA MET A 86 0.13 -7.27 1.88
C MET A 86 -0.58 -7.63 0.55
N GLU A 87 -0.77 -6.65 -0.36
CA GLU A 87 -1.27 -6.94 -1.71
C GLU A 87 -0.18 -7.61 -2.57
N LEU A 88 1.10 -7.27 -2.34
CA LEU A 88 2.23 -7.74 -3.14
C LEU A 88 3.12 -8.73 -2.38
N GLY A 89 3.50 -9.83 -3.04
CA GLY A 89 4.75 -10.57 -2.75
C GLY A 89 4.93 -11.34 -1.44
N ILE A 90 4.06 -11.25 -0.44
CA ILE A 90 4.25 -11.98 0.82
C ILE A 90 3.58 -13.36 0.74
N ASP A 91 4.35 -14.42 0.93
CA ASP A 91 3.84 -15.78 1.09
C ASP A 91 3.32 -15.98 2.51
N ILE A 92 2.08 -15.58 2.74
CA ILE A 92 1.39 -15.84 3.99
C ILE A 92 0.62 -17.13 3.78
N SER A 93 0.88 -18.11 4.64
CA SER A 93 0.14 -19.37 4.73
C SER A 93 -1.37 -19.14 4.58
N ASP A 94 -2.07 -20.10 3.96
CA ASP A 94 -3.48 -20.00 3.60
C ASP A 94 -4.34 -19.33 4.68
N LEU A 95 -4.73 -18.08 4.41
CA LEU A 95 -5.59 -17.33 5.30
C LEU A 95 -6.98 -17.96 5.29
N SER A 96 -7.57 -18.14 6.47
CA SER A 96 -8.97 -18.54 6.57
C SER A 96 -9.92 -17.36 6.43
N ILE A 97 -9.48 -16.14 6.81
CA ILE A 97 -10.32 -14.95 6.85
C ILE A 97 -9.56 -13.74 6.31
N VAL A 98 -10.16 -13.04 5.35
CA VAL A 98 -9.72 -11.72 4.88
C VAL A 98 -10.83 -10.71 5.13
N HIS A 99 -10.53 -9.68 5.92
CA HIS A 99 -11.46 -8.59 6.20
C HIS A 99 -10.95 -7.28 5.60
N MET A 100 -11.71 -6.77 4.63
CA MET A 100 -11.46 -5.50 3.97
C MET A 100 -12.35 -4.43 4.61
N ARG A 101 -11.73 -3.45 5.29
CA ARG A 101 -12.43 -2.34 5.94
C ARG A 101 -13.25 -1.48 4.98
N ASN A 102 -12.83 -1.38 3.72
CA ASN A 102 -13.53 -0.64 2.69
C ASN A 102 -13.53 -1.47 1.41
N VAL A 103 -14.45 -1.16 0.50
CA VAL A 103 -14.45 -1.77 -0.83
C VAL A 103 -13.11 -1.45 -1.51
N PRO A 104 -12.39 -2.45 -2.05
CA PRO A 104 -11.14 -2.21 -2.78
C PRO A 104 -11.34 -1.23 -3.95
N PRO A 105 -10.35 -0.38 -4.27
CA PRO A 105 -10.51 0.64 -5.31
C PRO A 105 -10.93 0.07 -6.66
N SER A 106 -10.42 -1.11 -7.02
CA SER A 106 -10.73 -1.83 -8.26
C SER A 106 -10.93 -3.33 -8.02
N PRO A 107 -11.59 -4.04 -8.96
CA PRO A 107 -11.67 -5.51 -8.96
C PRO A 107 -10.29 -6.18 -8.88
N SER A 108 -9.26 -5.60 -9.52
CA SER A 108 -7.90 -6.09 -9.45
C SER A 108 -7.35 -6.11 -8.02
N ASN A 109 -7.61 -5.05 -7.24
CA ASN A 109 -7.23 -5.01 -5.82
C ASN A 109 -8.03 -6.02 -5.00
N TYR A 110 -9.32 -6.21 -5.31
CA TYR A 110 -10.13 -7.22 -4.64
C TYR A 110 -9.54 -8.61 -4.84
N VAL A 111 -9.24 -9.02 -6.08
CA VAL A 111 -8.67 -10.33 -6.39
C VAL A 111 -7.32 -10.54 -5.71
N GLN A 112 -6.44 -9.53 -5.70
CA GLN A 112 -5.14 -9.63 -5.03
C GLN A 112 -5.27 -9.79 -3.51
N ARG A 113 -6.23 -9.10 -2.88
CA ARG A 113 -6.46 -9.17 -1.43
C ARG A 113 -7.20 -10.45 -1.02
N SER A 114 -8.25 -10.81 -1.75
CA SER A 114 -9.07 -12.00 -1.46
C SER A 114 -8.36 -13.30 -1.80
N GLY A 115 -7.54 -13.32 -2.86
CA GLY A 115 -6.72 -14.47 -3.28
C GLY A 115 -5.62 -14.87 -2.30
N ARG A 116 -5.44 -14.11 -1.20
CA ARG A 116 -4.59 -14.51 -0.07
C ARG A 116 -5.25 -15.56 0.84
N ALA A 117 -6.57 -15.69 0.75
CA ALA A 117 -7.32 -16.69 1.49
C ALA A 117 -7.68 -17.88 0.62
N GLY A 118 -7.77 -19.05 1.25
CA GLY A 118 -8.34 -20.25 0.62
C GLY A 118 -7.50 -20.86 -0.50
N ARG A 119 -6.16 -20.72 -0.45
CA ARG A 119 -5.29 -21.54 -1.29
C ARG A 119 -5.28 -22.98 -0.75
N SER A 120 -4.77 -23.92 -1.53
CA SER A 120 -4.76 -25.35 -1.22
C SER A 120 -6.15 -26.00 -1.00
N GLY A 121 -7.24 -25.37 -1.47
CA GLY A 121 -8.60 -25.89 -1.38
C GLY A 121 -9.27 -25.71 -0.01
N GLN A 122 -8.67 -24.95 0.90
CA GLN A 122 -9.30 -24.63 2.19
C GLN A 122 -10.41 -23.59 2.01
N ALA A 123 -11.49 -23.74 2.80
CA ALA A 123 -12.55 -22.75 2.82
C ALA A 123 -12.04 -21.41 3.37
N ALA A 124 -12.40 -20.32 2.68
CA ALA A 124 -12.03 -18.97 3.06
C ALA A 124 -13.26 -18.07 3.18
N LEU A 125 -13.24 -17.20 4.19
CA LEU A 125 -14.22 -16.14 4.37
C LEU A 125 -13.62 -14.79 3.99
N VAL A 126 -14.19 -14.18 2.96
CA VAL A 126 -13.83 -12.83 2.53
C VAL A 126 -14.95 -11.87 2.90
N MET A 127 -14.67 -10.93 3.81
CA MET A 127 -15.61 -9.91 4.24
C MET A 127 -15.18 -8.54 3.75
N VAL A 128 -16.11 -7.80 3.15
CA VAL A 128 -15.90 -6.40 2.72
C VAL A 128 -16.91 -5.53 3.44
N TYR A 129 -16.43 -4.62 4.28
CA TYR A 129 -17.27 -3.59 4.87
C TYR A 129 -17.48 -2.45 3.86
N CYS A 130 -18.72 -2.03 3.70
CA CYS A 130 -19.11 -0.94 2.81
C CYS A 130 -19.62 0.24 3.64
N SER A 131 -18.89 1.35 3.62
CA SER A 131 -19.27 2.56 4.34
C SER A 131 -20.42 3.29 3.62
N ASN A 132 -21.45 3.70 4.36
CA ASN A 132 -22.54 4.48 3.80
C ASN A 132 -22.11 5.89 3.35
N PHE A 133 -20.95 6.37 3.81
CA PHE A 133 -20.42 7.70 3.46
C PHE A 133 -19.66 7.73 2.12
N SER A 134 -19.20 6.58 1.62
CA SER A 134 -18.44 6.48 0.36
C SER A 134 -19.37 6.16 -0.81
N ALA A 135 -19.35 6.99 -1.86
CA ALA A 135 -20.13 6.74 -3.07
C ALA A 135 -19.68 5.45 -3.78
N HIS A 136 -18.38 5.17 -3.75
CA HIS A 136 -17.78 3.95 -4.27
C HIS A 136 -18.29 2.72 -3.51
N ASP A 137 -18.24 2.75 -2.17
CA ASP A 137 -18.70 1.65 -1.34
C ASP A 137 -20.20 1.38 -1.55
N ARG A 138 -21.04 2.43 -1.63
CA ARG A 138 -22.48 2.29 -1.92
C ARG A 138 -22.73 1.69 -3.31
N HIS A 139 -21.95 2.06 -4.31
CA HIS A 139 -22.08 1.53 -5.66
C HIS A 139 -21.85 0.02 -5.69
N TYR A 140 -20.76 -0.43 -5.07
CA TYR A 140 -20.39 -1.85 -5.04
C TYR A 140 -21.17 -2.67 -4.03
N PHE A 141 -21.71 -2.06 -2.96
CA PHE A 141 -22.69 -2.71 -2.09
C PHE A 141 -23.97 -3.06 -2.86
N LYS A 142 -24.45 -2.15 -3.74
CA LYS A 142 -25.60 -2.40 -4.61
C LYS A 142 -25.29 -3.36 -5.77
N ASN A 143 -24.03 -3.46 -6.19
CA ASN A 143 -23.59 -4.24 -7.35
C ASN A 143 -22.36 -5.11 -7.01
N PRO A 144 -22.45 -6.05 -6.06
CA PRO A 144 -21.28 -6.79 -5.57
C PRO A 144 -20.61 -7.63 -6.66
N ALA A 145 -21.38 -8.15 -7.62
CA ALA A 145 -20.87 -8.90 -8.76
C ALA A 145 -19.85 -8.10 -9.60
N LYS A 146 -19.98 -6.77 -9.67
CA LYS A 146 -19.02 -5.92 -10.40
C LYS A 146 -17.66 -5.81 -9.71
N MET A 147 -17.59 -6.08 -8.40
CA MET A 147 -16.32 -6.10 -7.66
C MET A 147 -15.71 -7.52 -7.66
N VAL A 148 -16.54 -8.54 -7.42
CA VAL A 148 -16.09 -9.93 -7.29
C VAL A 148 -15.78 -10.57 -8.64
N ALA A 149 -16.63 -10.34 -9.64
CA ALA A 149 -16.50 -10.86 -11.01
C ALA A 149 -16.21 -9.73 -12.02
N GLY A 150 -15.76 -8.57 -11.54
CA GLY A 150 -15.38 -7.45 -12.40
C GLY A 150 -14.17 -7.79 -13.27
N SER A 151 -14.09 -7.19 -14.46
CA SER A 151 -12.91 -7.34 -15.31
C SER A 151 -11.71 -6.65 -14.67
N VAL A 152 -10.60 -7.38 -14.59
CA VAL A 152 -9.29 -6.84 -14.25
C VAL A 152 -8.76 -6.18 -15.52
N SER A 153 -8.70 -4.85 -15.53
CA SER A 153 -8.09 -4.14 -16.65
C SER A 153 -6.58 -4.35 -16.64
N THR A 154 -6.01 -4.62 -17.81
CA THR A 154 -4.56 -4.67 -17.97
C THR A 154 -3.98 -3.28 -17.68
N PRO A 155 -2.95 -3.16 -16.81
CA PRO A 155 -2.30 -1.88 -16.62
C PRO A 155 -1.72 -1.43 -17.96
N ARG A 156 -2.08 -0.21 -18.38
CA ARG A 156 -1.49 0.42 -19.56
C ARG A 156 -0.28 1.23 -19.12
N MET A 157 0.84 1.00 -19.78
CA MET A 157 2.06 1.79 -19.59
C MET A 157 2.20 2.73 -20.78
N ASP A 158 2.34 4.02 -20.50
CA ASP A 158 2.62 5.00 -21.54
C ASP A 158 4.14 5.20 -21.65
N LEU A 159 4.76 4.48 -22.58
CA LEU A 159 6.18 4.56 -22.84
C LEU A 159 6.57 5.80 -23.66
N ILE A 160 5.60 6.49 -24.27
CA ILE A 160 5.79 7.76 -25.01
C ILE A 160 5.42 8.95 -24.10
N ASN A 161 5.70 8.82 -22.82
CA ASN A 161 5.59 9.92 -21.88
C ASN A 161 6.89 10.74 -21.88
N GLU A 162 6.78 12.06 -22.06
CA GLU A 162 7.94 12.97 -22.14
C GLU A 162 8.86 12.85 -20.91
N GLU A 163 8.27 12.90 -19.70
CA GLU A 163 9.03 12.83 -18.46
C GLU A 163 9.69 11.46 -18.24
N LEU A 164 9.02 10.38 -18.67
CA LEU A 164 9.60 9.04 -18.63
C LEU A 164 10.83 8.95 -19.54
N LEU A 165 10.70 9.37 -20.79
CA LEU A 165 11.79 9.32 -21.77
C LEU A 165 12.95 10.24 -21.37
N LYS A 166 12.66 11.43 -20.82
CA LYS A 166 13.66 12.33 -20.24
C LYS A 166 14.38 11.69 -19.05
N SER A 167 13.65 11.04 -18.15
CA SER A 167 14.23 10.35 -16.99
C SER A 167 15.17 9.20 -17.42
N HIS A 168 14.78 8.43 -18.43
CA HIS A 168 15.62 7.36 -18.97
C HIS A 168 16.84 7.90 -19.75
N LEU A 169 16.70 9.02 -20.44
CA LEU A 169 17.84 9.72 -21.05
C LEU A 169 18.84 10.16 -19.97
N HIS A 170 18.38 10.79 -18.88
CA HIS A 170 19.23 11.16 -17.74
C HIS A 170 19.89 9.93 -17.07
N ALA A 171 19.17 8.83 -16.93
CA ALA A 171 19.75 7.57 -16.41
C ALA A 171 20.84 7.02 -17.35
N SER A 172 20.69 7.19 -18.67
CA SER A 172 21.70 6.80 -19.65
C SER A 172 22.97 7.65 -19.50
N ILE A 173 22.83 8.95 -19.22
CA ILE A 173 23.94 9.84 -18.89
C ILE A 173 24.69 9.34 -17.65
N LEU A 174 23.96 9.07 -16.56
CA LEU A 174 24.53 8.57 -15.30
C LEU A 174 25.19 7.19 -15.43
N THR A 175 24.74 6.37 -16.39
CA THR A 175 25.38 5.08 -16.68
C THR A 175 26.76 5.27 -17.30
N MET A 176 26.93 6.26 -18.16
CA MET A 176 28.23 6.62 -18.75
C MET A 176 29.10 7.43 -17.77
N ARG A 177 28.47 8.16 -16.82
CA ARG A 177 29.13 9.02 -15.84
C ARG A 177 28.66 8.67 -14.43
N SER A 178 29.25 7.61 -13.89
CA SER A 178 29.00 7.21 -12.52
C SER A 178 29.50 8.27 -11.54
N ILE A 179 28.65 8.64 -10.58
CA ILE A 179 29.03 9.51 -9.47
C ILE A 179 29.69 8.62 -8.40
N ALA A 180 31.01 8.69 -8.27
CA ALA A 180 31.78 7.86 -7.34
C ALA A 180 31.39 8.04 -5.85
N GLY A 181 30.69 9.13 -5.50
CA GLY A 181 30.31 9.48 -4.13
C GLY A 181 28.93 9.00 -3.68
N LEU A 182 28.14 8.31 -4.52
CA LEU A 182 26.76 7.91 -4.19
C LEU A 182 26.72 6.59 -3.39
N ASN A 183 27.43 6.55 -2.26
CA ASN A 183 27.65 5.32 -1.51
C ASN A 183 26.49 5.03 -0.54
N ASN A 184 26.20 5.93 0.40
CA ASN A 184 25.26 5.62 1.49
C ASN A 184 24.23 6.72 1.77
N SER A 185 24.52 7.99 1.47
CA SER A 185 23.60 9.08 1.79
C SER A 185 23.70 10.27 0.84
N LEU A 186 22.64 11.07 0.78
CA LEU A 186 22.66 12.38 0.10
C LEU A 186 23.72 13.32 0.70
N GLY A 187 24.10 13.12 1.96
CA GLY A 187 25.18 13.88 2.59
C GLY A 187 26.55 13.62 1.97
N ASP A 188 26.72 12.56 1.17
CA ASP A 188 28.02 12.20 0.61
C ASP A 188 28.35 13.06 -0.62
N ILE A 189 27.33 13.63 -1.29
CA ILE A 189 27.46 14.46 -2.49
C ILE A 189 27.44 15.97 -2.20
N ILE A 190 27.14 16.36 -0.96
CA ILE A 190 27.01 17.75 -0.52
C ILE A 190 28.24 18.17 0.29
N ASN A 191 28.69 19.41 0.11
CA ASN A 191 29.67 20.03 0.99
C ASN A 191 29.00 20.43 2.32
N LYS A 192 29.40 19.77 3.41
CA LYS A 192 28.87 20.00 4.77
C LYS A 192 29.55 21.16 5.51
N GLU A 193 30.57 21.78 4.93
CA GLU A 193 31.23 22.96 5.49
C GLU A 193 30.32 24.19 5.40
N ASP A 194 29.54 24.31 4.32
CA ASP A 194 28.48 25.31 4.18
C ASP A 194 27.11 24.68 4.50
N LEU A 195 26.77 24.67 5.79
CA LEU A 195 25.48 24.17 6.27
C LEU A 195 24.28 25.04 5.87
N LYS A 196 24.51 26.26 5.37
CA LYS A 196 23.42 27.19 4.99
C LYS A 196 22.95 26.94 3.57
N ASN A 197 23.87 26.72 2.63
CA ASN A 197 23.53 26.53 1.22
C ASN A 197 23.67 25.08 0.75
N LEU A 198 24.42 24.24 1.48
CA LEU A 198 24.62 22.82 1.17
C LEU A 198 24.96 22.59 -0.32
N PRO A 199 26.00 23.23 -0.87
CA PRO A 199 26.32 23.11 -2.28
C PRO A 199 26.78 21.69 -2.61
N VAL A 200 26.56 21.26 -3.85
CA VAL A 200 27.08 19.99 -4.37
C VAL A 200 28.61 20.07 -4.44
N LYS A 201 29.31 18.98 -4.08
CA LYS A 201 30.78 18.91 -4.17
C LYS A 201 31.26 19.11 -5.61
N GLU A 202 32.37 19.82 -5.78
CA GLU A 202 32.95 20.10 -7.11
C GLU A 202 33.24 18.81 -7.89
N GLU A 203 33.75 17.76 -7.22
CA GLU A 203 33.98 16.44 -7.83
C GLU A 203 32.72 15.84 -8.47
N VAL A 204 31.54 16.09 -7.89
CA VAL A 204 30.26 15.61 -8.41
C VAL A 204 29.80 16.48 -9.58
N LEU A 205 29.99 17.80 -9.50
CA LEU A 205 29.69 18.72 -10.61
C LEU A 205 30.58 18.43 -11.83
N ASP A 206 31.85 18.15 -11.62
CA ASP A 206 32.80 17.76 -12.67
C ASP A 206 32.41 16.41 -13.29
N ALA A 207 31.99 15.45 -12.46
CA ALA A 207 31.51 14.16 -12.94
C ALA A 207 30.26 14.32 -13.83
N LEU A 208 29.36 15.25 -13.50
CA LEU A 208 28.15 15.56 -14.27
C LEU A 208 28.41 16.47 -15.47
N THR A 209 29.60 17.06 -15.56
CA THR A 209 29.95 17.96 -16.65
C THR A 209 30.28 17.17 -17.94
N LEU A 210 29.43 17.31 -18.96
CA LEU A 210 29.52 16.58 -20.22
C LEU A 210 30.29 17.38 -21.28
N THR A 211 31.30 16.75 -21.86
CA THR A 211 32.03 17.28 -23.02
C THR A 211 31.21 17.13 -24.31
N LYS A 212 31.53 17.91 -25.34
CA LYS A 212 30.82 17.82 -26.64
C LYS A 212 30.82 16.39 -27.24
N PRO A 213 31.95 15.64 -27.26
CA PRO A 213 31.95 14.27 -27.75
C PRO A 213 30.99 13.35 -26.97
N GLN A 214 30.93 13.51 -25.66
CA GLN A 214 30.06 12.71 -24.79
C GLN A 214 28.57 12.99 -25.04
N LYS A 215 28.20 14.26 -25.24
CA LYS A 215 26.83 14.62 -25.60
C LYS A 215 26.40 13.95 -26.91
N ILE A 216 27.32 13.86 -27.89
CA ILE A 216 27.07 13.18 -29.17
C ILE A 216 26.91 11.67 -28.94
N GLU A 217 27.78 11.05 -28.15
CA GLU A 217 27.71 9.62 -27.83
C GLU A 217 26.37 9.25 -27.16
N ILE A 218 25.93 10.03 -26.16
CA ILE A 218 24.64 9.86 -25.47
C ILE A 218 23.48 10.01 -26.45
N LEU A 219 23.51 11.03 -27.32
CA LEU A 219 22.50 11.27 -28.34
C LEU A 219 22.36 10.07 -29.29
N VAL A 220 23.48 9.53 -29.77
CA VAL A 220 23.49 8.36 -30.67
C VAL A 220 22.98 7.12 -29.94
N ALA A 221 23.42 6.88 -28.70
CA ALA A 221 22.97 5.74 -27.91
C ALA A 221 21.46 5.79 -27.64
N PHE A 222 20.92 6.95 -27.25
CA PHE A 222 19.50 7.12 -27.01
C PHE A 222 18.69 6.95 -28.30
N LYS A 223 19.13 7.54 -29.42
CA LYS A 223 18.48 7.35 -30.72
C LYS A 223 18.40 5.89 -31.14
N LYS A 224 19.47 5.12 -30.93
CA LYS A 224 19.48 3.69 -31.22
C LYS A 224 18.42 2.92 -30.42
N VAL A 225 18.13 3.33 -29.19
CA VAL A 225 17.02 2.75 -28.40
C VAL A 225 15.67 3.15 -28.99
N MET A 226 15.52 4.40 -29.42
CA MET A 226 14.29 4.91 -30.04
C MET A 226 14.02 4.34 -31.44
N GLU A 227 15.02 3.75 -32.09
CA GLU A 227 14.88 3.01 -33.35
C GLU A 227 14.26 1.61 -33.18
N ASP A 228 14.05 1.16 -31.94
CA ASP A 228 13.34 -0.09 -31.68
C ASP A 228 11.95 -0.09 -32.35
N THR A 229 11.51 -1.29 -32.75
CA THR A 229 10.27 -1.48 -33.50
C THR A 229 9.06 -0.89 -32.78
N TYR A 230 9.01 -1.00 -31.45
CA TYR A 230 7.91 -0.45 -30.65
C TYR A 230 7.92 1.08 -30.67
N PHE A 231 9.04 1.71 -30.31
CA PHE A 231 9.15 3.17 -30.21
C PHE A 231 8.95 3.84 -31.56
N ARG A 232 9.53 3.28 -32.63
CA ARG A 232 9.34 3.78 -33.99
C ARG A 232 7.86 3.80 -34.37
N ASN A 233 7.15 2.69 -34.16
CA ASN A 233 5.73 2.60 -34.51
C ASN A 233 4.86 3.56 -33.68
N GLU A 234 5.06 3.61 -32.36
CA GLU A 234 4.27 4.47 -31.47
C GLU A 234 4.54 5.97 -31.72
N LEU A 235 5.80 6.37 -31.95
CA LEU A 235 6.14 7.75 -32.29
C LEU A 235 5.54 8.17 -33.63
N HIS A 236 5.55 7.30 -34.65
CA HIS A 236 4.89 7.58 -35.92
C HIS A 236 3.36 7.69 -35.77
N GLN A 237 2.75 6.80 -35.00
CA GLN A 237 1.30 6.79 -34.82
C GLN A 237 0.79 7.98 -34.01
N ARG A 238 1.48 8.33 -32.91
CA ARG A 238 1.06 9.42 -32.01
C ARG A 238 1.56 10.78 -32.45
N ASN A 239 2.68 10.82 -33.18
CA ASN A 239 3.36 12.02 -33.66
C ASN A 239 3.42 13.16 -32.61
N PRO A 240 4.02 12.93 -31.43
CA PRO A 240 4.06 13.92 -30.36
C PRO A 240 4.84 15.16 -30.79
N THR A 241 4.27 16.35 -30.55
CA THR A 241 4.87 17.63 -30.96
C THR A 241 6.16 17.98 -30.24
N TRP A 242 6.38 17.41 -29.06
CA TRP A 242 7.55 17.66 -28.23
C TRP A 242 8.76 16.80 -28.62
N PHE A 243 8.55 15.61 -29.19
CA PHE A 243 9.66 14.69 -29.49
C PHE A 243 10.37 15.09 -30.78
N SER A 244 11.62 15.49 -30.67
CA SER A 244 12.47 15.88 -31.80
C SER A 244 13.94 15.72 -31.46
N ASP A 245 14.81 15.71 -32.47
CA ASP A 245 16.26 15.76 -32.28
C ASP A 245 16.71 16.94 -31.41
N ASP A 246 16.02 18.07 -31.56
CA ASP A 246 16.26 19.28 -30.78
C ASP A 246 15.85 19.09 -29.31
N TRP A 247 14.74 18.41 -29.06
CA TRP A 247 14.32 18.05 -27.70
C TRP A 247 15.35 17.15 -27.01
N ILE A 248 15.88 16.11 -27.68
CA ILE A 248 16.90 15.23 -27.09
C ILE A 248 18.15 16.02 -26.73
N LYS A 249 18.61 16.90 -27.65
CA LYS A 249 19.78 17.76 -27.40
C LYS A 249 19.55 18.70 -26.23
N ARG A 250 18.39 19.39 -26.19
CA ARG A 250 18.01 20.25 -25.07
C ARG A 250 17.94 19.49 -23.75
N ALA A 251 17.42 18.27 -23.74
CA ALA A 251 17.37 17.44 -22.55
C ALA A 251 18.78 17.04 -22.05
N ILE A 252 19.70 16.72 -22.96
CA ILE A 252 21.12 16.46 -22.61
C ILE A 252 21.80 17.73 -22.09
N ASP A 253 21.55 18.87 -22.72
CA ASP A 253 22.15 20.16 -22.34
C ASP A 253 21.64 20.66 -20.98
N ASN A 254 20.36 20.44 -20.68
CA ASN A 254 19.72 20.84 -19.43
C ASN A 254 19.96 19.87 -18.27
N PHE A 255 20.76 18.82 -18.45
CA PHE A 255 21.06 17.86 -17.38
C PHE A 255 21.84 18.49 -16.21
N GLN A 256 22.51 19.62 -16.43
CA GLN A 256 23.42 20.28 -15.48
C GLN A 256 22.76 21.36 -14.58
N MET A 257 21.47 21.22 -14.24
CA MET A 257 20.86 22.12 -13.24
C MET A 257 21.42 21.91 -11.84
#